data_AF-A0A078KUX9-F1
#
_entry.id   AF-A0A078KUX9-F1
#
_cell.length_a   1.000
_cell.length_b   1.000
_cell.length_c   1.000
_cell.angle_alpha   90.00
_cell.angle_beta   90.00
_cell.angle_gamma   90.00
#
_symmetry.space_group_name_H-M   'P 1'
#
loop_
_entity.id
_entity.type
_entity.pdbx_description
1 polymer ?
#
loop_
_entity_poly.entity_id
_entity_poly.type
_entity_poly.pdbx_seq_one_letter_code
_entity_poly.pdbx_strand_id
1 'polypeptide(L)'
;MDELINKLLDETKDLFNAARNGDLDKIGDALKRRETTIATLKSMGGLTPHRTASQEAVIEQIFEYDKKSRAKLKELFDRHGKEVSNFTKKADGLMKYNTGQYNLMSGQLFDKRD
;
A
#
# COMPACT_ATOMS: atom_id res chain seq x y z
N MET A 1 -7.84 26.56 10.49
CA MET A 1 -8.66 25.43 9.99
C MET A 1 -8.46 25.24 8.50
N ASP A 2 -8.53 26.30 7.69
CA ASP A 2 -8.28 26.26 6.23
C ASP A 2 -6.90 25.68 5.86
N GLU A 3 -5.84 26.10 6.57
CA GLU A 3 -4.49 25.58 6.33
C GLU A 3 -4.39 24.06 6.52
N LEU A 4 -5.08 23.51 7.53
CA LEU A 4 -5.09 22.07 7.79
C LEU A 4 -5.91 21.31 6.74
N ILE A 5 -7.00 21.90 6.23
CA ILE A 5 -7.81 21.32 5.16
C ILE A 5 -7.00 21.31 3.85
N ASN A 6 -6.31 22.41 3.52
CA ASN A 6 -5.43 22.47 2.35
C ASN A 6 -4.25 21.50 2.48
N LYS A 7 -3.64 21.42 3.66
CA LYS A 7 -2.59 20.43 3.95
C LYS A 7 -3.10 19.01 3.75
N LEU A 8 -4.31 18.69 4.23
CA LEU A 8 -4.92 17.38 4.02
C LEU A 8 -5.18 17.09 2.54
N LEU A 9 -5.56 18.10 1.74
CA LEU A 9 -5.69 17.96 0.29
C LEU A 9 -4.36 17.58 -0.35
N ASP A 10 -3.29 18.29 -0.02
CA ASP A 10 -1.96 18.02 -0.61
C ASP A 10 -1.42 16.66 -0.19
N GLU A 11 -1.57 16.28 1.09
CA GLU A 11 -1.21 14.94 1.57
C GLU A 11 -2.04 13.83 0.88
N THR A 12 -3.29 14.11 0.51
CA THR A 12 -4.13 13.16 -0.25
C THR A 12 -3.71 13.05 -1.71
N LYS A 13 -3.26 14.15 -2.34
CA LYS A 13 -2.66 14.11 -3.68
C LYS A 13 -1.33 13.35 -3.68
N ASP A 14 -0.51 13.55 -2.66
CA ASP A 14 0.76 12.83 -2.50
C ASP A 14 0.52 11.32 -2.38
N LEU A 15 -0.47 10.91 -1.57
CA LEU A 15 -0.87 9.51 -1.48
C LEU A 15 -1.31 8.96 -2.84
N PHE A 16 -2.13 9.71 -3.57
CA PHE A 16 -2.57 9.32 -4.91
C PHE A 16 -1.37 9.13 -5.85
N ASN A 17 -0.41 10.05 -5.85
CA ASN A 17 0.78 9.97 -6.70
C ASN A 17 1.68 8.81 -6.31
N ALA A 18 1.88 8.56 -5.01
CA ALA A 18 2.63 7.41 -4.51
C ALA A 18 1.96 6.09 -4.92
N ALA A 19 0.63 5.98 -4.77
CA ALA A 19 -0.17 4.85 -5.23
C ALA A 19 -0.15 4.69 -6.76
N ARG A 20 -0.11 5.78 -7.52
CA ARG A 20 0.01 5.73 -8.98
C ARG A 20 1.36 5.16 -9.42
N ASN A 21 2.42 5.53 -8.70
CA ASN A 21 3.79 5.15 -9.03
C ASN A 21 4.21 3.80 -8.42
N GLY A 22 3.41 3.21 -7.53
CA GLY A 22 3.75 1.94 -6.88
C GLY A 22 4.83 2.06 -5.80
N ASP A 23 5.05 3.26 -5.27
CA ASP A 23 6.08 3.53 -4.27
C ASP A 23 5.53 3.25 -2.85
N LEU A 24 5.72 2.01 -2.38
CA LEU A 24 5.16 1.52 -1.11
C LEU A 24 5.67 2.31 0.11
N ASP A 25 6.93 2.74 0.10
CA ASP A 25 7.51 3.52 1.20
C ASP A 25 6.85 4.89 1.28
N LYS A 26 6.71 5.58 0.13
CA LYS A 26 6.00 6.87 0.09
C LYS A 26 4.52 6.75 0.40
N ILE A 27 3.88 5.63 0.06
CA ILE A 27 2.49 5.35 0.45
C ILE A 27 2.38 5.29 1.98
N GLY A 28 3.28 4.55 2.65
CA GLY A 28 3.30 4.43 4.11
C GLY A 28 3.49 5.77 4.80
N ASP A 29 4.47 6.56 4.34
CA ASP A 29 4.73 7.89 4.87
C ASP A 29 3.57 8.87 4.65
N ALA A 30 2.95 8.83 3.46
CA ALA A 30 1.80 9.68 3.14
C ALA A 30 0.57 9.34 3.99
N LEU A 31 0.30 8.06 4.25
CA LEU A 31 -0.79 7.63 5.13
C LEU A 31 -0.58 8.14 6.56
N LYS A 32 0.63 8.00 7.10
CA LYS A 32 0.96 8.46 8.46
C LYS A 32 0.78 9.97 8.62
N ARG A 33 1.18 10.77 7.63
CA ARG A 33 0.96 12.22 7.63
C ARG A 33 -0.53 12.57 7.60
N ARG A 34 -1.31 11.96 6.70
CA ARG A 34 -2.76 12.16 6.61
C ARG A 34 -3.47 11.82 7.92
N GLU A 35 -3.14 10.68 8.54
CA GLU A 35 -3.73 10.27 9.82
C GLU A 35 -3.45 11.30 10.93
N THR A 36 -2.23 11.82 10.97
CA THR A 36 -1.84 12.89 11.91
C THR A 36 -2.68 14.15 11.69
N THR A 37 -2.78 14.62 10.43
CA THR A 37 -3.57 15.81 10.08
C THR A 37 -5.07 15.61 10.37
N ILE A 38 -5.62 14.43 10.09
CA ILE A 38 -7.02 14.08 10.41
C ILE A 38 -7.23 14.07 11.93
N ALA A 39 -6.30 13.52 12.70
CA ALA A 39 -6.38 13.52 14.16
C ALA A 39 -6.37 14.95 14.72
N THR A 40 -5.51 15.82 14.19
CA THR A 40 -5.50 17.25 14.54
C THR A 40 -6.83 17.92 14.18
N LEU A 41 -7.35 17.69 12.98
CA LEU A 41 -8.65 18.24 12.56
C LEU A 41 -9.78 17.78 13.50
N LYS A 42 -9.82 16.49 13.87
CA LYS A 42 -10.78 15.97 14.86
C LYS A 42 -10.64 16.64 16.22
N SER A 43 -9.41 16.87 16.69
CA SER A 43 -9.17 17.52 17.98
C SER A 43 -9.61 18.98 18.03
N MET A 44 -9.63 19.67 16.88
CA MET A 44 -10.03 21.08 16.77
C MET A 44 -11.56 21.27 16.60
N GLY A 45 -12.37 20.26 16.92
CA GLY A 45 -13.82 20.27 16.73
C GLY A 45 -14.27 19.59 15.43
N GLY A 46 -13.35 18.95 14.71
CA GLY A 46 -13.66 18.25 13.47
C GLY A 46 -13.98 19.19 12.32
N LEU A 47 -14.47 18.61 11.24
CA LEU A 47 -15.04 19.37 10.15
C LEU A 47 -16.48 19.75 10.55
N THR A 48 -16.64 20.79 11.36
CA THR A 48 -17.95 21.27 11.87
C THR A 48 -18.93 21.56 10.72
N PRO A 49 -20.26 21.52 10.95
CA PRO A 49 -21.27 21.82 9.94
C PRO A 49 -21.29 23.29 9.48
N HIS A 50 -20.69 24.21 10.23
CA HIS A 50 -20.43 25.57 9.78
C HIS A 50 -19.12 25.62 9.00
N ARG A 51 -19.18 25.28 7.71
CA ARG A 51 -18.06 25.43 6.77
C ARG A 51 -18.32 26.58 5.83
N THR A 52 -17.25 27.20 5.36
CA THR A 52 -17.35 28.08 4.21
C THR A 52 -17.52 27.24 2.94
N ALA A 53 -18.17 27.80 1.92
CA ALA A 53 -18.29 27.13 0.61
C ALA A 53 -16.93 26.73 0.03
N SER A 54 -15.87 27.51 0.33
CA SER A 54 -14.50 27.18 -0.07
C SER A 54 -13.96 25.93 0.63
N GLN A 55 -14.23 25.76 1.93
CA GLN A 55 -13.85 24.56 2.67
C GLN A 55 -14.58 23.32 2.14
N GLU A 56 -15.87 23.44 1.81
CA GLU A 56 -16.63 22.33 1.20
C GLU A 56 -16.04 21.90 -0.13
N ALA A 57 -15.72 22.84 -1.03
CA ALA A 57 -15.11 22.52 -2.32
C ALA A 57 -13.74 21.82 -2.18
N VAL A 58 -12.94 22.19 -1.18
CA VAL A 58 -11.66 21.50 -0.92
C VAL A 58 -11.88 20.10 -0.35
N ILE A 59 -12.89 19.92 0.51
CA ILE A 59 -13.25 18.62 1.09
C ILE A 59 -13.78 17.66 0.03
N GLU A 60 -14.58 18.14 -0.91
CA GLU A 60 -15.00 17.34 -2.07
C GLU A 60 -13.80 16.86 -2.90
N GLN A 61 -12.83 17.73 -3.13
CA GLN A 61 -11.59 17.34 -3.80
C GLN A 61 -10.82 16.28 -3.01
N ILE A 62 -10.74 16.41 -1.68
CA ILE A 62 -10.12 15.40 -0.80
C ILE A 62 -10.82 14.05 -1.00
N PHE A 63 -12.15 14.00 -1.01
CA PHE A 63 -12.90 12.76 -1.22
C PHE A 63 -12.65 12.14 -2.60
N GLU A 64 -12.61 12.96 -3.65
CA GLU A 64 -12.31 12.49 -4.99
C GLU A 64 -10.91 11.89 -5.11
N TYR A 65 -9.89 12.54 -4.53
CA TYR A 65 -8.54 11.99 -4.50
C TYR A 65 -8.44 10.75 -3.60
N ASP A 66 -9.19 10.66 -2.49
CA ASP A 66 -9.21 9.47 -1.64
C ASP A 66 -9.78 8.27 -2.40
N LYS A 67 -10.89 8.46 -3.13
CA LYS A 67 -11.48 7.42 -3.98
C LYS A 67 -10.51 6.93 -5.05
N LYS A 68 -9.82 7.85 -5.73
CA LYS A 68 -8.79 7.51 -6.74
C LYS A 68 -7.60 6.78 -6.12
N SER A 69 -7.14 7.22 -4.95
CA SER A 69 -6.04 6.58 -4.21
C SER A 69 -6.38 5.15 -3.84
N ARG A 70 -7.57 4.90 -3.28
CA ARG A 70 -8.04 3.55 -2.93
C ARG A 70 -8.10 2.63 -4.13
N ALA A 71 -8.58 3.12 -5.28
CA ALA A 71 -8.60 2.35 -6.51
C ALA A 71 -7.18 1.93 -6.94
N LYS A 72 -6.21 2.85 -6.90
CA LYS A 72 -4.81 2.55 -7.25
C LYS A 72 -4.12 1.63 -6.26
N LEU A 73 -4.34 1.81 -4.96
CA LEU A 73 -3.83 0.89 -3.94
C LEU A 73 -4.37 -0.53 -4.16
N LYS A 74 -5.67 -0.67 -4.46
CA LYS A 74 -6.26 -1.98 -4.78
C LYS A 74 -5.60 -2.62 -6.01
N GLU A 75 -5.44 -1.87 -7.09
CA GLU A 75 -4.74 -2.36 -8.30
C GLU A 75 -3.30 -2.83 -7.99
N LEU A 76 -2.57 -2.11 -7.14
CA LEU A 76 -1.22 -2.47 -6.71
C LEU A 76 -1.23 -3.76 -5.89
N PHE A 77 -2.09 -3.88 -4.89
CA PHE A 77 -2.20 -5.08 -4.07
C PHE A 77 -2.61 -6.31 -4.91
N ASP A 78 -3.55 -6.15 -5.84
CA ASP A 78 -3.95 -7.22 -6.75
C ASP A 78 -2.79 -7.67 -7.65
N ARG A 79 -1.94 -6.74 -8.11
CA ARG A 79 -0.75 -7.05 -8.91
C ARG A 79 0.30 -7.81 -8.11
N HIS A 80 0.67 -7.30 -6.94
CA HIS A 80 1.65 -7.96 -6.08
C HIS A 80 1.14 -9.31 -5.56
N GLY A 81 -0.15 -9.42 -5.23
CA GLY A 81 -0.76 -10.71 -4.86
C GLY A 81 -0.65 -11.75 -5.98
N LYS A 82 -0.86 -11.36 -7.24
CA LYS A 82 -0.65 -12.23 -8.40
C LYS A 82 0.81 -12.61 -8.59
N GLU A 83 1.74 -11.68 -8.40
CA GLU A 83 3.18 -11.94 -8.49
C GLU A 83 3.64 -12.97 -7.44
N VAL A 84 3.23 -12.79 -6.18
CA VAL A 84 3.51 -13.75 -5.10
C VAL A 84 2.90 -15.12 -5.41
N SER A 85 1.65 -15.17 -5.86
CA SER A 85 1.00 -16.43 -6.25
C SER A 85 1.71 -17.12 -7.42
N ASN A 86 2.20 -16.36 -8.40
CA ASN A 86 2.94 -16.92 -9.53
C ASN A 86 4.32 -17.43 -9.10
N PHE A 87 4.98 -16.75 -8.16
CA PHE A 87 6.24 -17.21 -7.59
C PHE A 87 6.06 -18.52 -6.82
N THR A 88 5.06 -18.61 -5.94
CA THR A 88 4.80 -19.84 -5.16
C THR A 88 4.42 -21.02 -6.06
N LYS A 89 3.57 -20.81 -7.08
CA LYS A 89 3.23 -21.86 -8.06
C LYS A 89 4.45 -22.37 -8.82
N LYS A 90 5.37 -21.48 -9.21
CA LYS A 90 6.63 -21.89 -9.86
C LYS A 90 7.52 -22.68 -8.90
N ALA A 91 7.62 -22.26 -7.65
CA ALA A 91 8.37 -22.98 -6.61
C ALA A 91 7.78 -24.38 -6.35
N ASP A 92 6.45 -24.49 -6.20
CA ASP A 92 5.76 -25.77 -6.03
C ASP A 92 5.95 -26.69 -7.24
N GLY A 93 5.95 -26.13 -8.45
CA GLY A 93 6.23 -26.85 -9.68
C GLY A 93 7.66 -27.41 -9.72
N LEU A 94 8.65 -26.58 -9.39
CA LEU A 94 10.06 -27.01 -9.31
C LEU A 94 10.28 -28.08 -8.23
N MET A 95 9.67 -27.93 -7.05
CA MET A 95 9.75 -28.92 -5.98
C MET A 95 9.15 -30.26 -6.40
N LYS A 96 7.96 -30.26 -7.04
CA LYS A 96 7.33 -31.48 -7.57
C LYS A 96 8.17 -32.19 -8.63
N TYR A 97 8.77 -31.42 -9.56
CA TYR A 97 9.67 -31.97 -10.57
C TYR A 97 10.93 -32.59 -9.93
N ASN A 98 11.49 -31.96 -8.90
CA ASN A 98 12.69 -32.47 -8.23
C ASN A 98 12.40 -33.74 -7.41
N THR A 99 11.26 -33.80 -6.70
CA THR A 99 10.87 -34.98 -5.92
C THR A 99 10.46 -36.19 -6.77
N GLY A 100 10.15 -36.00 -8.05
CA GLY A 100 9.79 -37.08 -8.97
C GLY A 100 10.98 -37.72 -9.69
N GLN A 101 12.15 -37.07 -9.73
CA GLN A 101 13.35 -37.59 -10.41
C GLN A 101 14.57 -37.78 -9.51
N TYR A 102 14.62 -37.13 -8.35
CA TYR A 102 15.68 -37.36 -7.36
C TYR A 102 15.05 -37.44 -5.97
N ASN A 103 15.16 -38.61 -5.33
CA ASN A 103 15.15 -38.66 -3.88
C ASN A 103 16.28 -37.73 -3.42
N LEU A 104 15.95 -36.55 -2.90
CA LEU A 104 16.90 -35.72 -2.17
C LEU A 104 17.37 -36.57 -0.99
N MET A 105 18.50 -37.25 -1.15
CA MET A 105 19.18 -37.98 -0.09
C MET A 105 19.64 -36.95 0.94
N SER A 106 18.76 -36.62 1.87
CA SER A 106 19.14 -35.94 3.09
C SER A 106 20.07 -36.88 3.87
N GLY A 107 21.38 -36.65 3.78
CA GLY A 107 22.32 -37.16 4.78
C GLY A 107 23.36 -38.20 4.36
N GLN A 108 23.66 -38.41 3.08
CA GLN A 108 24.96 -39.03 2.75
C GLN A 108 26.06 -37.97 2.87
N LEU A 109 26.50 -37.76 4.11
CA LEU A 109 27.86 -37.30 4.39
C LEU A 109 28.81 -38.17 3.57
N PHE A 110 29.61 -37.53 2.73
CA PHE A 110 30.75 -38.12 2.05
C PHE A 110 31.60 -38.87 3.08
N ASP A 111 31.51 -40.20 3.08
CA ASP A 111 32.45 -41.05 3.78
C ASP A 111 33.61 -41.40 2.82
N LYS A 112 34.81 -41.50 3.42
CA LYS A 112 36.08 -41.98 2.89
C LYS A 112 36.96 -40.96 2.15
N ARG A 113 37.88 -40.37 2.94
CA ARG A 113 39.25 -40.10 2.50
C ARG A 113 40.16 -41.14 3.16
N ASP A 114 41.03 -41.71 2.34
CA ASP A 114 41.93 -42.85 2.55
C ASP A 114 42.80 -42.78 3.81
#